data_AF-A0A5E4I052-F1
#
_entry.id   AF-A0A5E4I052-F1
#
_cell.length_a   1.000
_cell.length_b   1.000
_cell.length_c   1.000
_cell.angle_alpha   90.00
_cell.angle_beta   90.00
_cell.angle_gamma   90.00
#
_symmetry.space_group_name_H-M   'P 1'
#
loop_
_entity.id
_entity.type
_entity.pdbx_description
1 polymer ?
#
loop_
_entity_poly.entity_id
_entity_poly.type
_entity_poly.pdbx_seq_one_letter_code
_entity_poly.pdbx_strand_id
1 'polypeptide(L)'
;MQLDSSLPTQQPARVHFHIARNLRLLKARSRGIFANRAIHETQPIAKDATQIQEPFKPAIADCQQKSRMQECFADSISLAISKYLGPLSISSALLLWERPLLLAAELLALGTIRLMHRQSNSEIKLFIFCGIGGAATESALISLGAWKYAAPNIAGVPLWLPIMWGITGLCIIGRQHVMESAGKKELKN
;
A
#
# COMPACT_ATOMS: atom_id res chain seq x y z
N MET A 1 16.34 -43.64 -26.04
CA MET A 1 16.64 -42.23 -25.75
C MET A 1 16.43 -42.03 -24.26
N GLN A 2 17.50 -42.14 -23.48
CA GLN A 2 17.47 -42.07 -22.01
C GLN A 2 17.45 -40.59 -21.60
N LEU A 3 16.42 -40.19 -20.84
CA LEU A 3 16.30 -38.85 -20.26
C LEU A 3 16.94 -38.88 -18.86
N ASP A 4 18.06 -38.17 -18.75
CA ASP A 4 18.88 -38.04 -17.55
C ASP A 4 18.16 -37.11 -16.54
N SER A 5 17.86 -37.64 -15.35
CA SER A 5 17.11 -36.95 -14.29
C SER A 5 18.07 -36.50 -13.19
N SER A 6 18.74 -35.37 -13.40
CA SER A 6 19.58 -34.72 -12.37
C SER A 6 19.32 -33.21 -12.32
N LEU A 7 18.21 -32.82 -11.68
CA LEU A 7 17.91 -31.43 -11.36
C LEU A 7 18.54 -31.07 -9.99
N PRO A 8 19.40 -30.04 -9.92
CA PRO A 8 20.03 -29.64 -8.67
C PRO A 8 19.03 -28.94 -7.74
N THR A 9 19.10 -29.33 -6.47
CA THR A 9 18.30 -28.79 -5.37
C THR A 9 18.75 -27.35 -5.06
N GLN A 10 17.96 -26.35 -5.49
CA GLN A 10 18.18 -24.95 -5.10
C GLN A 10 17.72 -24.71 -3.66
N GLN A 11 18.69 -24.45 -2.77
CA GLN A 11 18.44 -23.90 -1.44
C GLN A 11 18.06 -22.41 -1.52
N PRO A 12 17.10 -21.93 -0.71
CA PRO A 12 16.68 -20.54 -0.73
C PRO A 12 17.72 -19.61 -0.11
N ALA A 13 18.17 -18.63 -0.90
CA ALA A 13 19.03 -17.54 -0.46
C ALA A 13 18.31 -16.68 0.60
N ARG A 14 18.70 -16.87 1.86
CA ARG A 14 18.18 -16.18 3.04
C ARG A 14 19.08 -14.99 3.38
N VAL A 15 19.15 -13.98 2.51
CA VAL A 15 19.94 -12.76 2.76
C VAL A 15 19.14 -11.55 2.28
N HIS A 16 19.18 -10.46 3.06
CA HIS A 16 18.58 -9.12 2.81
C HIS A 16 17.27 -8.75 3.51
N PHE A 17 17.15 -9.00 4.82
CA PHE A 17 16.13 -8.30 5.64
C PHE A 17 16.68 -7.43 6.79
N HIS A 18 18.01 -7.34 6.97
CA HIS A 18 18.57 -6.59 8.10
C HIS A 18 18.84 -5.09 7.85
N ILE A 19 18.86 -4.62 6.61
CA ILE A 19 19.22 -3.22 6.32
C ILE A 19 18.03 -2.25 6.48
N ALA A 20 16.80 -2.70 6.26
CA ALA A 20 15.61 -1.83 6.33
C ALA A 20 15.21 -1.39 7.75
N ARG A 21 15.65 -2.13 8.79
CA ARG A 21 15.25 -1.86 10.18
C ARG A 21 16.01 -0.67 10.80
N ASN A 22 17.25 -0.42 10.39
CA ASN A 22 18.07 0.65 10.97
C ASN A 22 17.71 2.06 10.44
N LEU A 23 17.17 2.16 9.21
CA LEU A 23 16.76 3.44 8.63
C LEU A 23 15.48 4.04 9.27
N ARG A 24 14.59 3.21 9.84
CA ARG A 24 13.39 3.72 10.55
C ARG A 24 13.74 4.34 11.90
N LEU A 25 14.78 3.85 12.59
CA LEU A 25 15.20 4.40 13.89
C LEU A 25 15.87 5.78 13.76
N LEU A 26 16.57 6.04 12.66
CA LEU A 26 17.19 7.35 12.42
C LEU A 26 16.16 8.44 12.06
N LYS A 27 15.05 8.08 11.38
CA LYS A 27 14.00 9.05 11.01
C LYS A 27 13.08 9.42 12.17
N ALA A 28 12.94 8.56 13.17
CA ALA A 28 12.22 8.87 14.41
C ALA A 28 13.03 9.82 15.32
N ARG A 29 14.37 9.73 15.30
CA ARG A 29 15.23 10.55 16.16
C ARG A 29 15.40 11.99 15.67
N SER A 30 15.19 12.28 14.38
CA SER A 30 15.36 13.65 13.86
C SER A 30 14.14 14.57 14.07
N ARG A 31 12.94 14.04 14.35
CA ARG A 31 11.73 14.86 14.57
C ARG A 31 11.47 15.22 16.04
N GLY A 32 12.17 14.60 16.98
CA GLY A 32 11.97 14.84 18.42
C GLY A 32 12.93 15.85 19.06
N ILE A 33 14.00 16.28 18.37
CA ILE A 33 15.08 17.07 18.99
C ILE A 33 14.87 18.59 18.86
N PHE A 34 14.03 19.07 17.94
CA PHE A 34 13.85 20.52 17.73
C PHE A 34 12.69 21.16 18.49
N ALA A 35 11.79 20.39 19.10
CA ALA A 35 10.64 20.97 19.82
C ALA A 35 10.88 21.18 21.33
N ASN A 36 11.97 20.63 21.90
CA ASN A 36 12.19 20.64 23.35
C ASN A 36 13.31 21.59 23.83
N ARG A 37 13.85 22.44 22.94
CA ARG A 37 14.96 23.35 23.28
C ARG A 37 14.60 24.84 23.19
N ALA A 38 13.38 25.19 23.59
CA ALA A 38 12.96 26.59 23.70
C ALA A 38 12.03 26.87 24.91
N ILE A 39 12.00 25.97 25.91
CA ILE A 39 11.16 26.14 27.12
C ILE A 39 12.01 26.03 28.39
N HIS A 40 13.19 26.63 28.37
CA HIS A 40 13.96 26.89 29.58
C HIS A 40 14.49 28.30 29.47
N GLU A 41 13.63 29.28 29.83
CA GLU A 41 13.98 30.60 30.40
C GLU A 41 12.83 31.59 30.19
N THR A 42 11.72 31.39 30.89
CA THR A 42 10.87 32.53 31.29
C THR A 42 10.31 32.28 32.68
N GLN A 43 10.44 33.32 33.50
CA GLN A 43 10.36 33.37 34.96
C GLN A 43 8.96 33.14 35.56
N PRO A 44 8.87 32.91 36.89
CA PRO A 44 7.63 32.59 37.57
C PRO A 44 6.83 33.86 37.92
N ILE A 45 5.88 34.26 37.05
CA ILE A 45 4.84 35.24 37.39
C ILE A 45 3.50 34.74 36.84
N ALA A 46 2.86 33.79 37.52
CA ALA A 46 1.46 33.45 37.27
C ALA A 46 0.89 32.68 38.46
N LYS A 47 0.50 33.40 39.53
CA LYS A 47 -0.27 32.82 40.64
C LYS A 47 -1.77 33.12 40.59
N ASP A 48 -2.27 33.82 39.56
CA ASP A 48 -3.67 34.30 39.53
C ASP A 48 -4.48 33.99 38.25
N ALA A 49 -3.99 33.12 37.35
CA ALA A 49 -4.70 32.79 36.11
C ALA A 49 -5.64 31.57 36.23
N THR A 50 -5.89 31.06 37.43
CA THR A 50 -6.60 29.78 37.65
C THR A 50 -8.12 29.87 37.61
N GLN A 51 -8.71 31.07 37.51
CA GLN A 51 -10.18 31.25 37.65
C GLN A 51 -10.96 31.51 36.34
N ILE A 52 -10.34 31.56 35.16
CA ILE A 52 -11.04 31.94 33.91
C ILE A 52 -11.12 30.80 32.86
N GLN A 53 -10.61 29.59 33.13
CA GLN A 53 -10.53 28.52 32.09
C GLN A 53 -11.69 27.51 32.02
N GLU A 54 -12.67 27.56 32.91
CA GLU A 54 -13.74 26.53 32.96
C GLU A 54 -14.77 26.54 31.79
N PRO A 55 -15.09 27.64 31.07
CA PRO A 55 -16.16 27.57 30.07
C PRO A 55 -15.76 26.99 28.70
N PHE A 56 -14.47 26.77 28.41
CA PHE A 56 -14.02 26.36 27.07
C PHE A 56 -13.70 24.86 26.89
N LYS A 57 -13.72 24.08 27.98
CA LYS A 57 -13.45 22.64 27.94
C LYS A 57 -14.42 21.80 27.07
N PRO A 58 -15.74 22.07 27.01
CA PRO A 58 -16.65 21.22 26.23
C PRO A 58 -16.50 21.41 24.72
N ALA A 59 -16.14 22.60 24.23
CA ALA A 59 -16.00 22.87 22.80
C ALA A 59 -14.79 22.17 22.16
N ILE A 60 -13.70 21.99 22.91
CA ILE A 60 -12.49 21.33 22.42
C ILE A 60 -12.71 19.81 22.30
N ALA A 61 -13.49 19.21 23.21
CA ALA A 61 -13.81 17.78 23.19
C ALA A 61 -14.64 17.39 21.95
N ASP A 62 -15.63 18.20 21.58
CA ASP A 62 -16.47 17.96 20.40
C ASP A 62 -15.67 18.01 19.09
N CYS A 63 -14.78 19.00 18.96
CA CYS A 63 -13.92 19.14 17.79
C CYS A 63 -12.96 17.94 17.62
N GLN A 64 -12.40 17.43 18.71
CA GLN A 64 -11.54 16.24 18.67
C GLN A 64 -12.30 14.95 18.34
N GLN A 65 -13.57 14.86 18.72
CA GLN A 65 -14.39 13.68 18.42
C GLN A 65 -14.77 13.62 16.94
N LYS A 66 -15.09 14.76 16.32
CA LYS A 66 -15.44 14.84 14.90
C LYS A 66 -14.28 14.43 13.98
N SER A 67 -13.05 14.87 14.28
CA SER A 67 -11.88 14.49 13.48
C SER A 67 -11.57 12.99 13.58
N ARG A 68 -11.72 12.39 14.77
CA ARG A 68 -11.54 10.94 14.96
C ARG A 68 -12.56 10.11 14.19
N MET A 69 -13.81 10.54 14.12
CA MET A 69 -14.83 9.82 13.35
C MET A 69 -14.52 9.83 11.85
N GLN A 70 -14.05 10.97 11.33
CA GLN A 70 -13.70 11.10 9.92
C GLN A 70 -12.50 10.23 9.53
N GLU A 71 -11.48 10.15 10.38
CA GLU A 71 -10.32 9.25 10.19
C GLU A 71 -10.74 7.77 10.20
N CYS A 72 -11.59 7.36 11.16
CA CYS A 72 -12.06 5.99 11.27
C CYS A 72 -12.90 5.55 10.06
N PHE A 73 -13.69 6.46 9.49
CA PHE A 73 -14.47 6.21 8.29
C PHE A 73 -13.58 6.01 7.05
N ALA A 74 -12.58 6.89 6.85
CA ALA A 74 -11.63 6.77 5.74
C ALA A 74 -10.82 5.46 5.82
N ASP A 75 -10.40 5.06 7.03
CA ASP A 75 -9.72 3.78 7.24
C ASP A 75 -10.60 2.58 6.90
N SER A 76 -11.90 2.65 7.25
CA SER A 76 -12.86 1.58 6.96
C SER A 76 -13.07 1.41 5.45
N ILE A 77 -13.19 2.52 4.70
CA ILE A 77 -13.30 2.48 3.24
C ILE A 77 -12.00 1.93 2.63
N SER A 78 -10.83 2.43 3.06
CA SER A 78 -9.55 1.96 2.54
C SER A 78 -9.34 0.46 2.79
N LEU A 79 -9.82 -0.06 3.92
CA LEU A 79 -9.79 -1.48 4.25
C LEU A 79 -10.72 -2.28 3.34
N ALA A 80 -11.95 -1.81 3.15
CA ALA A 80 -12.91 -2.44 2.25
C ALA A 80 -12.36 -2.51 0.81
N ILE A 81 -11.88 -1.39 0.26
CA ILE A 81 -11.26 -1.35 -1.08
C ILE A 81 -10.13 -2.38 -1.15
N SER A 82 -9.20 -2.39 -0.19
CA SER A 82 -8.05 -3.31 -0.24
C SER A 82 -8.45 -4.79 -0.13
N LYS A 83 -9.57 -5.10 0.54
CA LYS A 83 -10.09 -6.46 0.68
C LYS A 83 -10.77 -6.96 -0.60
N TYR A 84 -11.56 -6.10 -1.24
CA TYR A 84 -12.39 -6.48 -2.39
C TYR A 84 -11.73 -6.25 -3.75
N LEU A 85 -10.69 -5.41 -3.84
CA LEU A 85 -10.03 -5.06 -5.10
C LEU A 85 -9.46 -6.27 -5.85
N GLY A 86 -8.77 -7.18 -5.15
CA GLY A 86 -8.16 -8.37 -5.77
C GLY A 86 -9.18 -9.38 -6.30
N PRO A 87 -10.16 -9.83 -5.48
CA PRO A 87 -11.23 -10.71 -5.97
C PRO A 87 -11.99 -10.08 -7.14
N LEU A 88 -12.31 -8.79 -7.05
CA LEU A 88 -13.02 -8.08 -8.11
C LEU A 88 -12.21 -8.06 -9.42
N SER A 89 -10.91 -7.73 -9.38
CA SER A 89 -10.08 -7.69 -10.59
C SER A 89 -9.95 -9.06 -11.26
N ILE A 90 -9.90 -10.15 -10.48
CA ILE A 90 -9.88 -11.52 -11.01
C ILE A 90 -11.25 -11.88 -11.63
N SER A 91 -12.35 -11.54 -10.96
CA SER A 91 -13.70 -11.76 -11.51
C SER A 91 -13.90 -11.01 -12.82
N SER A 92 -13.49 -9.75 -12.91
CA SER A 92 -13.53 -8.96 -14.13
C SER A 92 -12.71 -9.62 -15.24
N ALA A 93 -11.51 -10.13 -14.93
CA ALA A 93 -10.68 -10.83 -15.90
C ALA A 93 -11.38 -12.06 -16.49
N LEU A 94 -12.02 -12.88 -15.66
CA LEU A 94 -12.72 -14.09 -16.09
C LEU A 94 -13.96 -13.78 -16.93
N LEU A 95 -14.65 -12.67 -16.67
CA LEU A 95 -15.88 -12.29 -17.39
C LEU A 95 -15.62 -11.49 -18.67
N LEU A 96 -14.54 -10.70 -18.72
CA LEU A 96 -14.30 -9.72 -19.78
C LEU A 96 -13.04 -10.01 -20.61
N TRP A 97 -12.44 -11.19 -20.49
CA TRP A 97 -11.23 -11.56 -21.25
C TRP A 97 -11.42 -11.45 -22.78
N GLU A 98 -12.63 -11.71 -23.29
CA GLU A 98 -12.97 -11.56 -24.72
C GLU A 98 -12.98 -10.10 -25.18
N ARG A 99 -13.13 -9.15 -24.25
CA ARG A 99 -13.22 -7.70 -24.51
C ARG A 99 -12.05 -6.97 -23.84
N PRO A 100 -10.81 -7.12 -24.35
CA PRO A 100 -9.59 -6.69 -23.66
C PRO A 100 -9.53 -5.18 -23.38
N LEU A 101 -10.12 -4.34 -24.24
CA LEU A 101 -10.19 -2.89 -24.02
C LEU A 101 -11.12 -2.51 -22.87
N LEU A 102 -12.27 -3.17 -22.76
CA LEU A 102 -13.23 -2.92 -21.69
C LEU A 102 -12.67 -3.37 -20.34
N LEU A 103 -12.02 -4.55 -20.32
CA LEU A 103 -11.31 -5.05 -19.15
C LEU A 103 -10.15 -4.12 -18.73
N ALA A 104 -9.34 -3.66 -19.68
CA ALA A 104 -8.25 -2.72 -19.39
C ALA A 104 -8.77 -1.41 -18.78
N ALA A 105 -9.86 -0.85 -19.33
CA ALA A 105 -10.48 0.37 -18.81
C ALA A 105 -11.06 0.17 -17.40
N GLU A 106 -11.73 -0.94 -17.14
CA GLU A 106 -12.26 -1.27 -15.81
C GLU A 106 -11.14 -1.46 -14.78
N LEU A 107 -10.11 -2.25 -15.10
CA LEU A 107 -8.97 -2.44 -14.20
C LEU A 107 -8.24 -1.11 -13.94
N LEU A 108 -8.11 -0.25 -14.96
CA LEU A 108 -7.52 1.06 -14.79
C LEU A 108 -8.35 1.92 -13.83
N ALA A 109 -9.69 1.90 -13.97
CA ALA A 109 -10.59 2.60 -13.06
C ALA A 109 -10.48 2.07 -11.62
N LEU A 110 -10.40 0.76 -11.43
CA LEU A 110 -10.20 0.16 -10.10
C LEU A 110 -8.85 0.56 -9.49
N GLY A 111 -7.79 0.55 -10.28
CA GLY A 111 -6.46 0.99 -9.88
C GLY A 111 -6.42 2.47 -9.50
N THR A 112 -7.04 3.34 -10.30
CA THR A 112 -7.10 4.78 -10.03
C THR A 112 -7.94 5.10 -8.80
N ILE A 113 -9.11 4.47 -8.62
CA ILE A 113 -9.94 4.61 -7.40
C ILE A 113 -9.10 4.26 -6.16
N ARG A 114 -8.35 3.16 -6.19
CA ARG A 114 -7.48 2.77 -5.07
C ARG A 114 -6.35 3.77 -4.83
N LEU A 115 -5.73 4.31 -5.89
CA LEU A 115 -4.67 5.30 -5.78
C LEU A 115 -5.18 6.68 -5.31
N MET A 116 -6.38 7.08 -5.71
CA MET A 116 -7.02 8.32 -5.29
C MET A 116 -7.34 8.33 -3.80
N HIS A 117 -7.79 7.21 -3.24
CA HIS A 117 -8.10 7.12 -1.81
C HIS A 117 -6.84 7.24 -0.93
N ARG A 118 -5.68 6.81 -1.43
CA ARG A 118 -4.43 6.83 -0.66
C ARG A 118 -3.25 7.16 -1.55
N GLN A 119 -3.09 8.43 -1.88
CA GLN A 119 -2.00 8.90 -2.73
C GLN A 119 -0.67 8.84 -1.98
N SER A 120 0.00 7.69 -2.02
CA SER A 120 1.40 7.56 -1.66
C SER A 120 2.24 7.45 -2.92
N ASN A 121 3.25 8.31 -3.06
CA ASN A 121 4.22 8.22 -4.16
C ASN A 121 4.88 6.83 -4.24
N SER A 122 5.00 6.12 -3.11
CA SER A 122 5.50 4.76 -3.08
C SER A 122 4.52 3.74 -3.68
N GLU A 123 3.21 3.92 -3.48
CA GLU A 123 2.18 3.05 -4.07
C GLU A 123 2.13 3.22 -5.59
N ILE A 124 2.24 4.46 -6.09
CA ILE A 124 2.29 4.74 -7.54
C ILE A 124 3.53 4.09 -8.17
N LYS A 125 4.71 4.27 -7.56
CA LYS A 125 5.95 3.64 -8.04
C LYS A 125 5.84 2.12 -8.06
N LEU A 126 5.25 1.53 -7.02
CA LEU A 126 5.04 0.09 -6.95
C LEU A 126 4.05 -0.39 -8.02
N PHE A 127 2.96 0.32 -8.26
CA PHE A 127 1.99 0.01 -9.30
C PHE A 127 2.66 -0.04 -10.69
N ILE A 128 3.45 0.99 -11.01
CA ILE A 128 4.18 1.07 -12.29
C ILE A 128 5.24 -0.05 -12.37
N PHE A 129 6.03 -0.23 -11.32
CA PHE A 129 7.10 -1.23 -11.28
C PHE A 129 6.56 -2.66 -11.42
N CYS A 130 5.53 -3.02 -10.65
CA CYS A 130 4.88 -4.33 -10.76
C CYS A 130 4.20 -4.49 -12.12
N GLY A 131 3.53 -3.46 -12.62
CA GLY A 131 2.84 -3.54 -13.91
C GLY A 131 3.77 -3.80 -15.08
N ILE A 132 4.85 -3.00 -15.20
CA ILE A 132 5.84 -3.18 -16.26
C ILE A 132 6.65 -4.46 -16.03
N GLY A 133 7.14 -4.69 -14.82
CA GLY A 133 7.98 -5.84 -14.49
C GLY A 133 7.26 -7.18 -14.67
N GLY A 134 6.00 -7.26 -14.24
CA GLY A 134 5.17 -8.45 -14.42
C GLY A 134 4.91 -8.75 -15.89
N ALA A 135 4.44 -7.74 -16.65
CA ALA A 135 4.19 -7.91 -18.09
C ALA A 135 5.46 -8.23 -18.90
N ALA A 136 6.60 -7.61 -18.56
CA ALA A 136 7.88 -7.91 -19.20
C ALA A 136 8.35 -9.35 -18.92
N THR A 137 8.20 -9.80 -17.67
CA THR A 137 8.53 -11.19 -17.29
C THR A 137 7.68 -12.18 -18.06
N GLU A 138 6.37 -11.92 -18.18
CA GLU A 138 5.48 -12.78 -18.95
C GLU A 138 5.77 -12.76 -20.45
N SER A 139 6.06 -11.59 -21.03
CA SER A 139 6.45 -11.48 -22.44
C SER A 139 7.71 -12.29 -22.75
N ALA A 140 8.70 -12.30 -21.83
CA ALA A 140 9.89 -13.13 -21.96
C ALA A 140 9.53 -14.64 -21.93
N LEU A 141 8.65 -15.07 -21.03
CA LEU A 141 8.21 -16.47 -20.94
C LEU A 141 7.41 -16.93 -22.17
N ILE A 142 6.57 -16.06 -22.73
CA ILE A 142 5.86 -16.32 -23.99
C ILE A 142 6.85 -16.46 -25.15
N SER A 143 7.90 -15.63 -25.17
CA SER A 143 8.96 -15.70 -26.19
C SER A 143 9.77 -17.00 -26.11
N LEU A 144 9.88 -17.59 -24.92
CA LEU A 144 10.47 -18.92 -24.69
C LEU A 144 9.49 -20.07 -25.00
N GLY A 145 8.26 -19.77 -25.42
CA GLY A 145 7.24 -20.76 -25.75
C GLY A 145 6.57 -21.41 -24.55
N ALA A 146 6.67 -20.82 -23.35
CA ALA A 146 6.10 -21.41 -22.14
C ALA A 146 4.56 -21.50 -22.20
N TRP A 147 3.89 -20.46 -22.74
CA TRP A 147 2.45 -20.46 -23.05
C TRP A 147 2.12 -19.36 -24.06
N LYS A 148 0.85 -19.27 -24.48
CA LYS A 148 0.32 -18.21 -25.35
C LYS A 148 -1.05 -17.74 -24.85
N TYR A 149 -1.32 -16.44 -24.98
CA TYR A 149 -2.63 -15.86 -24.72
C TYR A 149 -3.59 -16.06 -25.91
N ALA A 150 -4.89 -16.18 -25.62
CA ALA A 150 -5.93 -16.29 -26.66
C ALA A 150 -6.09 -14.98 -27.46
N ALA A 151 -5.96 -13.83 -26.80
CA ALA A 151 -6.05 -12.50 -27.42
C ALA A 151 -4.80 -11.67 -27.10
N PRO A 152 -3.65 -11.95 -27.75
CA PRO A 152 -2.43 -11.19 -27.52
C PRO A 152 -2.54 -9.78 -28.13
N ASN A 153 -1.91 -8.79 -27.50
CA ASN A 153 -1.83 -7.43 -28.04
C ASN A 153 -0.38 -7.01 -28.26
N ILE A 154 0.33 -6.61 -27.20
CA ILE A 154 1.68 -6.03 -27.28
C ILE A 154 2.68 -7.09 -26.79
N ALA A 155 3.70 -7.41 -27.58
CA ALA A 155 4.76 -8.36 -27.21
C ALA A 155 4.24 -9.72 -26.68
N GLY A 156 3.12 -10.20 -27.24
CA GLY A 156 2.48 -11.46 -26.87
C GLY A 156 1.57 -11.39 -25.64
N VAL A 157 1.55 -10.28 -24.90
CA VAL A 157 0.70 -10.09 -23.71
C VAL A 157 -0.52 -9.22 -24.02
N PRO A 158 -1.67 -9.43 -23.35
CA PRO A 158 -2.85 -8.59 -23.52
C PRO A 158 -2.71 -7.24 -22.81
N LEU A 159 -3.36 -6.21 -23.34
CA LEU A 159 -3.22 -4.83 -22.86
C LEU A 159 -3.62 -4.63 -21.38
N TRP A 160 -4.54 -5.46 -20.87
CA TRP A 160 -5.01 -5.40 -19.49
C TRP A 160 -4.02 -5.98 -18.47
N LEU A 161 -3.06 -6.79 -18.92
CA LEU A 161 -2.16 -7.55 -18.05
C LEU A 161 -1.19 -6.67 -17.23
N PRO A 162 -0.51 -5.64 -17.80
CA PRO A 162 0.30 -4.73 -17.00
C PRO A 162 -0.51 -4.03 -15.88
N ILE A 163 -1.77 -3.68 -16.16
CA ILE A 163 -2.64 -3.02 -15.19
C ILE A 163 -2.97 -3.99 -14.05
N MET A 164 -3.28 -5.24 -14.40
CA MET A 164 -3.56 -6.29 -13.42
C MET A 164 -2.36 -6.55 -12.49
N TRP A 165 -1.15 -6.64 -13.04
CA TRP A 165 0.07 -6.76 -12.24
C TRP A 165 0.30 -5.56 -11.31
N GLY A 166 -0.02 -4.35 -11.78
CA GLY A 166 0.01 -3.14 -10.94
C GLY A 166 -0.96 -3.25 -9.75
N ILE A 167 -2.20 -3.67 -9.99
CA ILE A 167 -3.21 -3.89 -8.93
C ILE A 167 -2.73 -4.95 -7.92
N THR A 168 -2.13 -6.05 -8.40
CA THR A 168 -1.54 -7.08 -7.53
C THR A 168 -0.48 -6.47 -6.60
N GLY A 169 0.40 -5.59 -7.10
CA GLY A 169 1.35 -4.85 -6.28
C GLY A 169 0.68 -4.01 -5.19
N LEU A 170 -0.41 -3.30 -5.52
CA LEU A 170 -1.19 -2.53 -4.55
C LEU A 170 -1.85 -3.42 -3.48
N CYS A 171 -2.35 -4.59 -3.85
CA CYS A 171 -2.94 -5.55 -2.92
C CYS A 171 -1.93 -6.08 -1.90
N ILE A 172 -0.68 -6.32 -2.32
CA ILE A 172 0.40 -6.80 -1.44
C ILE A 172 0.74 -5.75 -0.38
N ILE A 173 0.94 -4.49 -0.78
CA ILE A 173 1.34 -3.43 0.16
C ILE A 173 0.19 -2.96 1.05
N GLY A 174 -1.05 -2.94 0.52
CA GLY A 174 -2.24 -2.55 1.27
C GLY A 174 -2.41 -3.39 2.54
N ARG A 175 -2.13 -4.70 2.46
CA ARG A 175 -2.22 -5.62 3.61
C ARG A 175 -1.16 -5.36 4.67
N GLN A 176 0.05 -4.97 4.28
CA GLN A 176 1.13 -4.71 5.24
C GLN A 176 0.81 -3.52 6.15
N HIS A 177 0.22 -2.47 5.59
CA HIS A 177 -0.19 -1.30 6.39
C HIS A 177 -1.27 -1.63 7.42
N VAL A 178 -2.24 -2.49 7.06
CA VAL A 178 -3.30 -2.90 7.99
C VAL A 178 -2.71 -3.69 9.17
N MET A 179 -1.79 -4.61 8.89
CA MET A 179 -1.14 -5.41 9.93
C MET A 179 -0.25 -4.56 10.85
N GLU A 180 0.49 -3.57 10.30
CA GLU A 180 1.30 -2.66 11.13
C GLU A 180 0.43 -1.78 12.03
N SER A 181 -0.74 -1.35 11.54
CA SER A 181 -1.70 -0.56 12.34
C SER A 181 -2.39 -1.39 13.43
N ALA A 182 -2.68 -2.67 13.16
CA ALA A 182 -3.27 -3.57 14.16
C ALA A 182 -2.30 -3.85 15.32
N GLY A 183 -1.04 -4.18 15.02
CA GLY A 183 -0.05 -4.51 16.07
C GLY A 183 0.29 -3.35 17.01
N LYS A 184 0.18 -2.09 16.55
CA LYS A 184 0.41 -0.92 17.41
C LYS A 184 -0.71 -0.67 18.43
N LYS A 185 -1.93 -1.18 18.19
CA LYS A 185 -3.06 -1.03 19.12
C LYS A 185 -2.94 -2.01 20.29
N GLU A 186 -2.44 -3.22 20.05
CA GLU A 186 -2.26 -4.22 21.11
C GLU A 186 -1.17 -3.83 22.12
N LEU A 187 -0.08 -3.18 21.68
CA LEU A 187 1.02 -2.78 22.57
C LEU A 187 0.70 -1.61 23.51
N LYS A 188 -0.45 -0.95 23.34
CA LYS A 188 -0.85 0.20 24.17
C LYS A 188 -1.89 -0.14 25.24
N ASN A 189 -2.42 -1.35 25.23
CA ASN A 189 -3.35 -1.88 26.23
C ASN A 189 -2.61 -2.83 27.16
#